data_AF-A0A558BQN9-F1
#
_entry.id   AF-A0A558BQN9-F1
#
_cell.length_a   1.000
_cell.length_b   1.000
_cell.length_c   1.000
_cell.angle_alpha   90.00
_cell.angle_beta   90.00
_cell.angle_gamma   90.00
#
_symmetry.space_group_name_H-M   'P 1'
#
loop_
_entity.id
_entity.type
_entity.pdbx_description
1 polymer ?
#
loop_
_entity_poly.entity_id
_entity_poly.type
_entity_poly.pdbx_seq_one_letter_code
_entity_poly.pdbx_strand_id
1 'polypeptide(L)'
;MRPSLPKPSIRGRDTFLDVVRAGAILAVITQHWLMPVLSYDHGRLATGNALATPGWAAITWLSNVMPLVFFAGGAANLLSFRRAPSARDWLAGRITRLLIPVLPLAAVWLGVPALLRGFGIPEQPLQIAGVIAGQLLWFLGVYVITVLATPVMIAAHRRWGLAVPAVLTALAALVDFARFDGWGLLGYANAVFVWLAVHQLGFHYVEGRLGSLRPHGAALLAVAGFGVTAALVAFGPYPMSMIGMPGAAVSNMSPPTVVLVSLAVGQIGLVVALRSRLCALAARPTAGAALRWIGARFMTVYLWHMPALVVVAGISVVGFGYATPAPGTLRWLAAAPVWLAATGLVLSVLLRLFGRFETRGHSAEAIASTHRLIAAALLSATGLLGLAARGFTTPADGTVLDGPLPWVLLILTGVLLTTGRTARQIGARDVYYG
;
A
#
# COMPACT_ATOMS: atom_id res chain seq x y z
N MET A 1 5.58 30.56 28.58
CA MET A 1 4.69 30.49 27.40
C MET A 1 5.01 29.22 26.61
N ARG A 2 4.07 28.28 26.49
CA ARG A 2 4.25 27.11 25.62
C ARG A 2 4.08 27.55 24.16
N PRO A 3 4.99 27.21 23.23
CA PRO A 3 4.82 27.57 21.83
C PRO A 3 3.51 26.96 21.31
N SER A 4 2.67 27.79 20.70
CA SER A 4 1.48 27.36 20.00
C SER A 4 1.88 26.38 18.89
N LEU A 5 1.18 25.25 18.80
CA LEU A 5 1.42 24.26 17.77
C LEU A 5 1.22 24.90 16.39
N PRO A 6 2.17 24.75 15.45
CA PRO A 6 2.01 25.32 14.11
C PRO A 6 0.77 24.74 13.45
N LYS A 7 -0.14 25.62 13.02
CA LYS A 7 -1.26 25.26 12.15
C LYS A 7 -0.69 24.64 10.86
N PRO A 8 -1.30 23.58 10.31
CA PRO A 8 -0.90 23.07 9.00
C PRO A 8 -0.94 24.21 7.97
N SER A 9 0.21 24.57 7.39
CA SER A 9 0.26 25.71 6.47
C SER A 9 -0.30 25.29 5.12
N ILE A 10 -1.28 26.03 4.62
CA ILE A 10 -1.95 25.75 3.33
C ILE A 10 -0.97 25.91 2.13
N ARG A 11 0.19 26.54 2.35
CA ARG A 11 1.25 26.74 1.34
C ARG A 11 2.49 25.86 1.53
N GLY A 12 2.58 25.09 2.62
CA GLY A 12 3.74 24.27 2.94
C GLY A 12 3.46 22.77 2.87
N ARG A 13 4.53 22.00 2.67
CA ARG A 13 4.51 20.55 2.81
C ARG A 13 4.24 20.19 4.28
N ASP A 14 3.28 19.31 4.56
CA ASP A 14 2.99 18.86 5.93
C ASP A 14 4.03 17.81 6.35
N THR A 15 5.02 18.25 7.13
CA THR A 15 6.11 17.42 7.64
C THR A 15 5.61 16.22 8.43
N PHE A 16 4.51 16.35 9.19
CA PHE A 16 3.97 15.23 9.95
C PHE A 16 3.46 14.12 9.02
N LEU A 17 2.70 14.49 7.99
CA LEU A 17 2.22 13.53 6.99
C LEU A 17 3.38 12.89 6.20
N ASP A 18 4.45 13.62 5.93
CA ASP A 18 5.66 13.04 5.34
C ASP A 18 6.30 11.98 6.24
N VAL A 19 6.42 12.27 7.54
CA VAL A 19 6.96 11.31 8.52
C VAL A 19 6.07 10.09 8.63
N VAL A 20 4.75 10.26 8.69
CA VAL A 20 3.81 9.12 8.76
C VAL A 20 3.94 8.24 7.52
N ARG A 21 3.99 8.83 6.32
CA ARG A 21 4.13 8.08 5.06
C ARG A 21 5.47 7.36 4.96
N ALA A 22 6.56 8.07 5.25
CA ALA A 22 7.91 7.52 5.18
C ALA A 22 8.13 6.44 6.27
N GLY A 23 7.62 6.67 7.48
CA GLY A 23 7.65 5.70 8.57
C GLY A 23 6.86 4.44 8.23
N ALA A 24 5.65 4.59 7.67
CA ALA A 24 4.84 3.46 7.23
C ALA A 24 5.54 2.63 6.14
N ILE A 25 6.13 3.27 5.12
CA ILE A 25 6.85 2.52 4.07
C ILE A 25 8.12 1.84 4.61
N LEU A 26 8.85 2.46 5.53
CA LEU A 26 10.01 1.81 6.15
C LEU A 26 9.57 0.63 7.03
N ALA A 27 8.52 0.79 7.83
CA ALA A 27 7.99 -0.26 8.68
C ALA A 27 7.47 -1.46 7.87
N VAL A 28 6.76 -1.24 6.76
CA VAL A 28 6.29 -2.34 5.90
C VAL A 28 7.46 -3.06 5.24
N ILE A 29 8.51 -2.34 4.83
CA ILE A 29 9.72 -2.96 4.25
C ILE A 29 10.44 -3.81 5.29
N THR A 30 10.70 -3.24 6.48
CA THR A 30 11.36 -3.97 7.57
C THR A 30 10.56 -5.21 7.94
N GLN A 31 9.23 -5.08 8.05
CA GLN A 31 8.37 -6.22 8.34
C GLN A 31 8.46 -7.27 7.21
N HIS A 32 8.31 -6.89 5.95
CA HIS A 32 8.37 -7.85 4.83
C HIS A 32 9.73 -8.52 4.67
N TRP A 33 10.83 -7.85 5.04
CA TRP A 33 12.17 -8.43 4.95
C TRP A 33 12.51 -9.35 6.11
N LEU A 34 11.97 -9.11 7.30
CA LEU A 34 12.22 -9.91 8.51
C LEU A 34 11.14 -10.96 8.80
N MET A 35 9.96 -10.84 8.18
CA MET A 35 8.84 -11.75 8.39
C MET A 35 9.08 -13.14 7.80
N PRO A 36 9.59 -13.33 6.57
CA PRO A 36 9.72 -14.66 5.99
C PRO A 36 10.80 -15.49 6.70
N VAL A 37 10.43 -16.71 7.07
CA VAL A 37 11.34 -17.74 7.55
C VAL A 37 11.54 -18.72 6.41
N LEU A 38 12.73 -18.77 5.85
CA LEU A 38 13.01 -19.45 4.59
C LEU A 38 14.05 -20.54 4.80
N SER A 39 13.80 -21.69 4.19
CA SER A 39 14.79 -22.76 4.03
C SER A 39 14.54 -23.46 2.70
N TYR A 40 15.58 -24.01 2.10
CA TYR A 40 15.47 -24.71 0.84
C TYR A 40 16.13 -26.07 0.97
N ASP A 41 15.34 -27.11 0.71
CA ASP A 41 15.76 -28.49 0.90
C ASP A 41 15.10 -29.40 -0.15
N HIS A 42 15.85 -30.37 -0.68
CA HIS A 42 15.39 -31.34 -1.69
C HIS A 42 14.54 -30.74 -2.84
N GLY A 43 14.95 -29.59 -3.39
CA GLY A 43 14.22 -28.97 -4.50
C GLY A 43 13.03 -28.09 -4.10
N ARG A 44 12.77 -27.92 -2.79
CA ARG A 44 11.58 -27.24 -2.26
C ARG A 44 11.96 -26.11 -1.30
N LEU A 45 11.44 -24.92 -1.58
CA LEU A 45 11.47 -23.77 -0.70
C LEU A 45 10.35 -23.89 0.33
N ALA A 46 10.71 -24.00 1.60
CA ALA A 46 9.78 -23.87 2.72
C ALA A 46 9.68 -22.40 3.14
N THR A 47 8.44 -21.93 3.34
CA THR A 47 8.16 -20.55 3.75
C THR A 47 7.34 -20.53 5.03
N GLY A 48 7.92 -19.97 6.10
CA GLY A 48 7.26 -19.67 7.36
C GLY A 48 7.13 -18.17 7.59
N ASN A 49 6.56 -17.81 8.73
CA ASN A 49 6.32 -16.43 9.13
C ASN A 49 6.81 -16.20 10.56
N ALA A 50 7.78 -15.31 10.75
CA ALA A 50 8.38 -14.99 12.04
C ALA A 50 7.36 -14.42 13.04
N LEU A 51 6.33 -13.73 12.58
CA LEU A 51 5.25 -13.20 13.43
C LEU A 51 4.29 -14.29 13.92
N ALA A 52 4.43 -15.53 13.44
CA ALA A 52 3.72 -16.70 13.99
C ALA A 52 4.35 -17.21 15.29
N THR A 53 5.49 -16.64 15.70
CA THR A 53 6.08 -16.90 17.02
C THR A 53 5.07 -16.58 18.13
N PRO A 54 4.89 -17.46 19.13
CA PRO A 54 3.96 -17.22 20.23
C PRO A 54 4.17 -15.85 20.90
N GLY A 55 3.07 -15.12 21.12
CA GLY A 55 3.08 -13.78 21.71
C GLY A 55 3.36 -12.62 20.75
N TRP A 56 3.83 -12.89 19.52
CA TRP A 56 4.19 -11.83 18.57
C TRP A 56 2.99 -11.27 17.80
N ALA A 57 1.82 -11.90 17.89
CA ALA A 57 0.59 -11.39 17.26
C ALA A 57 0.28 -9.94 17.67
N ALA A 58 0.57 -9.54 18.92
CA ALA A 58 0.38 -8.17 19.38
C ALA A 58 1.28 -7.14 18.66
N ILE A 59 2.46 -7.55 18.16
CA ILE A 59 3.35 -6.69 17.38
C ILE A 59 2.62 -6.16 16.14
N THR A 60 1.77 -7.00 15.53
CA THR A 60 1.01 -6.68 14.33
C THR A 60 0.04 -5.51 14.52
N TRP A 61 -0.33 -5.17 15.76
CA TRP A 61 -1.21 -4.04 16.05
C TRP A 61 -0.51 -2.71 15.82
N LEU A 62 0.82 -2.67 15.98
CA LEU A 62 1.62 -1.49 15.67
C LEU A 62 2.28 -1.60 14.30
N SER A 63 2.67 -2.81 13.89
CA SER A 63 3.43 -3.03 12.65
C SER A 63 2.54 -3.20 11.40
N ASN A 64 1.23 -3.45 11.54
CA ASN A 64 0.30 -3.33 10.41
C ASN A 64 0.08 -1.85 10.09
N VAL A 65 0.85 -1.33 9.13
CA VAL A 65 0.87 0.09 8.78
C VAL A 65 -0.20 0.52 7.80
N MET A 66 -0.97 -0.42 7.24
CA MET A 66 -1.96 -0.12 6.20
C MET A 66 -2.97 0.96 6.60
N PRO A 67 -3.48 0.99 7.84
CA PRO A 67 -4.34 2.08 8.29
C PRO A 67 -3.67 3.45 8.20
N LEU A 68 -2.40 3.58 8.62
CA LEU A 68 -1.65 4.84 8.53
C LEU A 68 -1.40 5.26 7.07
N VAL A 69 -1.19 4.31 6.16
CA VAL A 69 -1.03 4.59 4.72
C VAL A 69 -2.32 5.15 4.14
N PHE A 70 -3.49 4.56 4.41
CA PHE A 70 -4.77 5.06 3.92
C PHE A 70 -5.17 6.40 4.57
N PHE A 71 -4.88 6.58 5.85
CA PHE A 71 -5.06 7.86 6.53
C PHE A 71 -4.24 8.98 5.86
N ALA A 72 -2.94 8.76 5.67
CA ALA A 72 -2.07 9.73 5.04
C ALA A 72 -2.40 9.93 3.56
N GLY A 73 -2.87 8.88 2.88
CA GLY A 73 -3.41 8.90 1.53
C GLY A 73 -4.64 9.80 1.41
N GLY A 74 -5.57 9.72 2.36
CA GLY A 74 -6.73 10.61 2.45
C GLY A 74 -6.33 12.07 2.60
N ALA A 75 -5.46 12.37 3.56
CA ALA A 75 -4.94 13.73 3.73
C ALA A 75 -4.25 14.24 2.46
N ALA A 76 -3.41 13.42 1.82
CA ALA A 76 -2.71 13.77 0.58
C ALA A 76 -3.68 13.97 -0.60
N ASN A 77 -4.73 13.16 -0.72
CA ASN A 77 -5.75 13.30 -1.74
C ASN A 77 -6.50 14.63 -1.58
N LEU A 78 -6.97 14.95 -0.37
CA LEU A 78 -7.66 16.22 -0.11
C LEU A 78 -6.78 17.43 -0.41
N LEU A 79 -5.53 17.43 0.08
CA LEU A 79 -4.59 18.54 -0.11
C LEU A 79 -4.20 18.72 -1.58
N SER A 80 -4.02 17.64 -2.33
CA SER A 80 -3.69 17.73 -3.76
C SER A 80 -4.90 18.09 -4.61
N PHE A 81 -6.10 17.60 -4.27
CA PHE A 81 -7.34 17.92 -4.96
C PHE A 81 -7.67 19.42 -4.87
N ARG A 82 -7.51 20.01 -3.67
CA ARG A 82 -7.71 21.47 -3.45
C ARG A 82 -6.75 22.37 -4.23
N ARG A 83 -5.58 21.85 -4.63
CA ARG A 83 -4.56 22.61 -5.38
C ARG A 83 -4.66 22.42 -6.88
N ALA A 84 -5.45 21.45 -7.35
CA ALA A 84 -5.57 21.16 -8.76
C ALA A 84 -6.52 22.15 -9.46
N PRO A 85 -6.26 22.49 -10.73
CA PRO A 85 -7.11 23.41 -11.49
C PRO A 85 -8.49 22.81 -11.78
N SER A 86 -8.58 21.48 -11.96
CA SER A 86 -9.84 20.77 -12.13
C SER A 86 -9.77 19.36 -11.54
N ALA A 87 -10.95 18.79 -11.23
CA ALA A 87 -11.05 17.41 -10.77
C ALA A 87 -10.53 16.40 -11.80
N ARG A 88 -10.68 16.71 -13.10
CA ARG A 88 -10.22 15.85 -14.20
C ARG A 88 -8.69 15.83 -14.28
N ASP A 89 -8.06 17.01 -14.26
CA ASP A 89 -6.60 17.14 -14.27
C ASP A 89 -5.97 16.46 -13.06
N TRP A 90 -6.60 16.64 -11.89
CA TRP A 90 -6.18 15.96 -10.68
C TRP A 90 -6.22 14.43 -10.85
N LEU A 91 -7.35 13.89 -11.31
CA LEU A 91 -7.54 12.45 -11.43
C LEU A 91 -6.59 11.84 -12.47
N ALA A 92 -6.46 12.46 -13.64
CA ALA A 92 -5.55 12.03 -14.70
C ALA A 92 -4.09 12.00 -14.23
N GLY A 93 -3.65 13.09 -13.57
CA GLY A 93 -2.29 13.19 -13.02
C GLY A 93 -2.03 12.18 -11.90
N ARG A 94 -3.01 11.93 -11.02
CA ARG A 94 -2.86 10.96 -9.92
C ARG A 94 -2.80 9.52 -10.42
N ILE A 95 -3.73 9.11 -11.29
CA ILE A 95 -3.74 7.75 -11.85
C ILE A 95 -2.45 7.49 -12.62
N THR A 96 -2.05 8.41 -13.51
CA THR A 96 -0.84 8.26 -14.33
C THR A 96 0.41 8.09 -13.45
N ARG A 97 0.58 8.92 -12.42
CA ARG A 97 1.72 8.82 -11.49
C ARG A 97 1.74 7.52 -10.67
N LEU A 98 0.57 6.94 -10.38
CA LEU A 98 0.46 5.69 -9.65
C LEU A 98 0.76 4.47 -10.53
N LEU A 99 0.32 4.50 -11.80
CA LEU A 99 0.37 3.34 -12.68
C LEU A 99 1.66 3.22 -13.51
N ILE A 100 2.26 4.34 -13.93
CA ILE A 100 3.48 4.29 -14.75
C ILE A 100 4.60 3.49 -14.08
N PRO A 101 4.88 3.64 -12.76
CA PRO A 101 5.89 2.84 -12.08
C PRO A 101 5.60 1.33 -12.05
N VAL A 102 4.35 0.91 -12.29
CA VAL A 102 3.95 -0.50 -12.33
C VAL A 102 4.35 -1.18 -13.64
N LEU A 103 4.43 -0.44 -14.75
CA LEU A 103 4.71 -1.04 -16.07
C LEU A 103 6.10 -1.72 -16.14
N PRO A 104 7.19 -1.11 -15.63
CA PRO A 104 8.49 -1.79 -15.57
C PRO A 104 8.48 -3.02 -14.67
N LEU A 105 7.73 -2.99 -13.56
CA LEU A 105 7.58 -4.14 -12.68
C LEU A 105 6.89 -5.29 -13.44
N ALA A 106 5.77 -5.01 -14.11
CA ALA A 106 5.05 -6.00 -14.91
C ALA A 106 5.94 -6.59 -16.01
N ALA A 107 6.69 -5.76 -16.75
CA ALA A 107 7.61 -6.22 -17.79
C ALA A 107 8.67 -7.18 -17.22
N VAL A 108 9.27 -6.85 -16.08
CA VAL A 108 10.26 -7.71 -15.41
C VAL A 108 9.64 -9.04 -14.99
N TRP A 109 8.45 -9.03 -14.37
CA TRP A 109 7.82 -10.25 -13.88
C TRP A 109 7.20 -11.12 -14.99
N LEU A 110 6.92 -10.56 -16.16
CA LEU A 110 6.54 -11.35 -17.34
C LEU A 110 7.75 -12.06 -17.98
N GLY A 111 8.91 -11.40 -18.03
CA GLY A 111 10.10 -11.91 -18.73
C GLY A 111 11.06 -12.72 -17.86
N VAL A 112 11.43 -12.20 -16.69
CA VAL A 112 12.53 -12.76 -15.88
C VAL A 112 12.23 -14.18 -15.37
N PRO A 113 11.04 -14.50 -14.82
CA PRO A 113 10.76 -15.88 -14.40
C PRO A 113 10.86 -16.89 -15.56
N ALA A 114 10.44 -16.52 -16.77
CA ALA A 114 10.56 -17.38 -17.94
C ALA A 114 12.03 -17.62 -18.33
N LEU A 115 12.86 -16.58 -18.25
CA LEU A 115 14.30 -16.70 -18.46
C LEU A 115 14.97 -17.60 -17.40
N LEU A 116 14.63 -17.42 -16.12
CA LEU A 116 15.17 -18.22 -15.02
C LEU A 116 14.80 -19.71 -15.13
N ARG A 117 13.59 -20.03 -15.60
CA ARG A 117 13.22 -21.42 -15.94
C ARG A 117 14.15 -22.00 -17.01
N GLY A 118 14.50 -21.23 -18.03
CA GLY A 118 15.46 -21.64 -19.07
C GLY A 118 16.86 -21.95 -18.52
N PHE A 119 17.24 -21.33 -17.40
CA PHE A 119 18.49 -21.63 -16.68
C PHE A 119 18.36 -22.76 -15.64
N GLY A 120 17.23 -23.47 -15.61
CA GLY A 120 17.02 -24.61 -14.71
C GLY A 120 16.68 -24.21 -13.26
N ILE A 121 16.29 -22.96 -13.01
CA ILE A 121 15.81 -22.56 -11.69
C ILE A 121 14.48 -23.31 -11.40
N PRO A 122 14.34 -23.94 -10.22
CA PRO A 122 13.13 -24.70 -9.87
C PRO A 122 11.85 -23.86 -9.93
N GLU A 123 10.76 -24.48 -10.35
CA GLU A 123 9.49 -23.81 -10.59
C GLU A 123 8.83 -23.30 -9.29
N GLN A 124 8.88 -24.07 -8.21
CA GLN A 124 8.17 -23.74 -6.96
C GLN A 124 8.67 -22.43 -6.29
N PRO A 125 9.99 -22.16 -6.16
CA PRO A 125 10.49 -20.85 -5.74
C PRO A 125 10.03 -19.70 -6.65
N LEU A 126 10.03 -19.89 -7.98
CA LEU A 126 9.57 -18.86 -8.92
C LEU A 126 8.08 -18.57 -8.77
N GLN A 127 7.27 -19.61 -8.54
CA GLN A 127 5.84 -19.47 -8.31
C GLN A 127 5.55 -18.68 -7.03
N ILE A 128 6.20 -19.05 -5.93
CA ILE A 128 6.06 -18.34 -4.65
C ILE A 128 6.45 -16.87 -4.82
N ALA A 129 7.58 -16.61 -5.50
CA ALA A 129 8.06 -15.26 -5.75
C ALA A 129 7.05 -14.44 -6.58
N GLY A 130 6.48 -15.03 -7.64
CA GLY A 130 5.49 -14.39 -8.50
C GLY A 130 4.16 -14.10 -7.80
N VAL A 131 3.70 -15.01 -6.93
CA VAL A 131 2.51 -14.81 -6.10
C VAL A 131 2.73 -13.67 -5.12
N ILE A 132 3.83 -13.68 -4.37
CA ILE A 132 4.11 -12.66 -3.36
C ILE A 132 4.31 -11.28 -3.99
N ALA A 133 5.00 -11.20 -5.14
CA ALA A 133 5.18 -9.93 -5.85
C ALA A 133 3.86 -9.37 -6.39
N GLY A 134 2.99 -10.23 -6.92
CA GLY A 134 1.66 -9.85 -7.37
C GLY A 134 0.78 -9.41 -6.21
N GLN A 135 0.77 -10.17 -5.11
CA GLN A 135 -0.06 -9.92 -3.93
C GLN A 135 0.03 -8.48 -3.46
N LEU A 136 1.24 -7.90 -3.37
CA LEU A 136 1.44 -6.51 -2.97
C LEU A 136 0.60 -5.51 -3.79
N LEU A 137 0.31 -5.78 -5.05
CA LEU A 137 -0.44 -4.85 -5.89
C LEU A 137 -1.88 -4.60 -5.39
N TRP A 138 -2.38 -5.41 -4.43
CA TRP A 138 -3.69 -5.22 -3.81
C TRP A 138 -3.88 -3.79 -3.29
N PHE A 139 -2.88 -3.27 -2.55
CA PHE A 139 -2.98 -1.95 -1.95
C PHE A 139 -3.10 -0.89 -3.03
N LEU A 140 -2.32 -0.98 -4.10
CA LEU A 140 -2.36 -0.02 -5.18
C LEU A 140 -3.71 -0.08 -5.91
N GLY A 141 -4.25 -1.28 -6.14
CA GLY A 141 -5.58 -1.47 -6.75
C GLY A 141 -6.68 -0.80 -5.92
N VAL A 142 -6.72 -1.08 -4.61
CA VAL A 142 -7.64 -0.42 -3.69
C VAL A 142 -7.38 1.09 -3.62
N TYR A 143 -6.13 1.53 -3.60
CA TYR A 143 -5.78 2.94 -3.51
C TYR A 143 -6.26 3.71 -4.74
N VAL A 144 -6.17 3.13 -5.95
CA VAL A 144 -6.76 3.71 -7.17
C VAL A 144 -8.27 3.91 -7.00
N ILE A 145 -8.98 2.95 -6.41
CA ILE A 145 -10.42 3.10 -6.09
C ILE A 145 -10.64 4.26 -5.10
N THR A 146 -9.82 4.38 -4.05
CA THR A 146 -9.94 5.52 -3.11
C THR A 146 -9.63 6.88 -3.76
N VAL A 147 -8.69 6.93 -4.71
CA VAL A 147 -8.41 8.13 -5.52
C VAL A 147 -9.63 8.46 -6.38
N LEU A 148 -10.21 7.46 -7.04
CA LEU A 148 -11.41 7.63 -7.86
C LEU A 148 -12.61 8.14 -7.04
N ALA A 149 -12.81 7.60 -5.83
CA ALA A 149 -13.89 7.99 -4.92
C ALA A 149 -13.68 9.36 -4.25
N THR A 150 -12.47 9.92 -4.30
CA THR A 150 -12.10 11.13 -3.56
C THR A 150 -13.06 12.32 -3.79
N PRO A 151 -13.46 12.69 -5.02
CA PRO A 151 -14.36 13.84 -5.22
C PRO A 151 -15.72 13.67 -4.52
N VAL A 152 -16.29 12.46 -4.59
CA VAL A 152 -17.56 12.12 -3.93
C VAL A 152 -17.39 12.14 -2.41
N MET A 153 -16.30 11.58 -1.92
CA MET A 153 -15.97 11.60 -0.50
C MET A 153 -15.75 13.02 0.03
N ILE A 154 -15.16 13.92 -0.75
CA ILE A 154 -15.02 15.34 -0.36
C ILE A 154 -16.39 16.02 -0.26
N ALA A 155 -17.28 15.76 -1.22
CA ALA A 155 -18.65 16.30 -1.19
C ALA A 155 -19.42 15.78 0.04
N ALA A 156 -19.33 14.47 0.29
CA ALA A 156 -19.95 13.82 1.44
C ALA A 156 -19.39 14.36 2.76
N HIS A 157 -18.07 14.49 2.87
CA HIS A 157 -17.37 15.01 4.03
C HIS A 157 -17.80 16.44 4.37
N ARG A 158 -17.95 17.32 3.37
CA ARG A 158 -18.42 18.70 3.57
C ARG A 158 -19.85 18.75 4.09
N ARG A 159 -20.71 17.82 3.64
CA ARG A 159 -22.13 17.81 4.00
C ARG A 159 -22.41 17.14 5.33
N TRP A 160 -21.70 16.06 5.66
CA TRP A 160 -22.03 15.18 6.78
C TRP A 160 -20.89 14.98 7.79
N GLY A 161 -19.68 15.45 7.49
CA GLY A 161 -18.53 15.38 8.41
C GLY A 161 -18.29 13.97 8.96
N LEU A 162 -18.30 13.83 10.29
CA LEU A 162 -18.02 12.58 11.00
C LEU A 162 -19.04 11.47 10.75
N ALA A 163 -20.24 11.79 10.24
CA ALA A 163 -21.21 10.76 9.88
C ALA A 163 -20.70 9.90 8.70
N VAL A 164 -19.83 10.42 7.84
CA VAL A 164 -19.28 9.64 6.71
C VAL A 164 -18.44 8.46 7.18
N PRO A 165 -17.34 8.63 7.96
CA PRO A 165 -16.59 7.49 8.48
C PRO A 165 -17.44 6.59 9.39
N ALA A 166 -18.40 7.13 10.14
CA ALA A 166 -19.30 6.33 10.96
C ALA A 166 -20.18 5.38 10.12
N VAL A 167 -20.82 5.89 9.08
CA VAL A 167 -21.64 5.08 8.16
C VAL A 167 -20.80 4.05 7.41
N LEU A 168 -19.61 4.43 6.93
CA LEU A 168 -18.68 3.49 6.28
C LEU A 168 -18.25 2.37 7.24
N THR A 169 -18.04 2.69 8.52
CA THR A 169 -17.71 1.70 9.56
C THR A 169 -18.89 0.77 9.83
N ALA A 170 -20.11 1.31 9.90
CA ALA A 170 -21.33 0.52 10.08
C ALA A 170 -21.59 -0.43 8.90
N LEU A 171 -21.38 0.05 7.66
CA LEU A 171 -21.43 -0.79 6.46
C LEU A 171 -20.37 -1.89 6.50
N ALA A 172 -19.16 -1.57 6.96
CA ALA A 172 -18.10 -2.57 7.10
C ALA A 172 -18.43 -3.65 8.15
N ALA A 173 -19.08 -3.27 9.25
CA ALA A 173 -19.59 -4.21 10.25
C ALA A 173 -20.71 -5.10 9.68
N LEU A 174 -21.60 -4.56 8.84
CA LEU A 174 -22.64 -5.35 8.18
C LEU A 174 -22.05 -6.35 7.19
N VAL A 175 -21.02 -5.97 6.44
CA VAL A 175 -20.28 -6.88 5.57
C VAL A 175 -19.58 -7.98 6.39
N ASP A 176 -18.99 -7.62 7.53
CA ASP A 176 -18.38 -8.59 8.45
C ASP A 176 -19.44 -9.55 9.03
N PHE A 177 -20.64 -9.07 9.35
CA PHE A 177 -21.74 -9.93 9.77
C PHE A 177 -22.11 -10.93 8.68
N ALA A 178 -22.43 -10.44 7.48
CA ALA A 178 -22.86 -11.29 6.37
C ALA A 178 -21.78 -12.31 5.93
N ARG A 179 -20.50 -11.91 5.91
CA ARG A 179 -19.42 -12.84 5.53
C ARG A 179 -19.25 -13.97 6.56
N PHE A 180 -19.50 -13.70 7.85
CA PHE A 180 -19.41 -14.69 8.91
C PHE A 180 -20.68 -15.56 8.98
N ASP A 181 -21.78 -15.10 8.39
CA ASP A 181 -23.03 -15.84 8.19
C ASP A 181 -23.06 -16.65 6.87
N GLY A 182 -21.88 -16.98 6.32
CA GLY A 182 -21.74 -17.86 5.14
C GLY A 182 -21.49 -17.16 3.81
N TRP A 183 -21.53 -15.82 3.74
CA TRP A 183 -21.33 -15.06 2.49
C TRP A 183 -19.88 -14.60 2.32
N GLY A 184 -18.93 -15.53 2.41
CA GLY A 184 -17.50 -15.22 2.54
C GLY A 184 -16.94 -14.23 1.49
N LEU A 185 -17.38 -14.34 0.22
CA LEU A 185 -16.96 -13.45 -0.87
C LEU A 185 -17.39 -11.99 -0.66
N LEU A 186 -18.49 -11.74 0.05
CA LEU A 186 -18.95 -10.38 0.34
C LEU A 186 -17.94 -9.61 1.19
N GLY A 187 -17.10 -10.32 1.95
CA GLY A 187 -16.03 -9.73 2.75
C GLY A 187 -15.10 -8.81 1.93
N TYR A 188 -14.89 -9.06 0.64
CA TYR A 188 -14.05 -8.20 -0.21
C TYR A 188 -14.61 -6.79 -0.39
N ALA A 189 -15.92 -6.56 -0.16
CA ALA A 189 -16.50 -5.21 -0.14
C ALA A 189 -15.86 -4.32 0.96
N ASN A 190 -15.33 -4.92 2.03
CA ASN A 190 -14.62 -4.17 3.07
C ASN A 190 -13.29 -3.58 2.60
N ALA A 191 -12.72 -4.04 1.49
CA ALA A 191 -11.63 -3.31 0.84
C ALA A 191 -12.05 -1.90 0.39
N VAL A 192 -13.34 -1.62 0.21
CA VAL A 192 -13.82 -0.26 -0.04
C VAL A 192 -14.20 0.42 1.27
N PHE A 193 -15.09 -0.18 2.07
CA PHE A 193 -15.66 0.50 3.23
C PHE A 193 -14.64 0.80 4.33
N VAL A 194 -13.82 -0.17 4.74
CA VAL A 194 -12.80 0.01 5.79
C VAL A 194 -11.80 1.07 5.37
N TRP A 195 -11.25 0.95 4.16
CA TRP A 195 -10.20 1.84 3.71
C TRP A 195 -10.70 3.26 3.39
N LEU A 196 -11.94 3.42 2.90
CA LEU A 196 -12.56 4.74 2.81
C LEU A 196 -12.87 5.34 4.18
N ALA A 197 -13.31 4.56 5.17
CA ALA A 197 -13.52 5.07 6.53
C ALA A 197 -12.22 5.64 7.11
N VAL A 198 -11.11 4.90 6.99
CA VAL A 198 -9.79 5.35 7.44
C VAL A 198 -9.28 6.53 6.62
N HIS A 199 -9.53 6.55 5.31
CA HIS A 199 -9.21 7.67 4.42
C HIS A 199 -9.90 8.97 4.84
N GLN A 200 -11.17 8.91 5.28
CA GLN A 200 -11.90 10.06 5.82
C GLN A 200 -11.28 10.62 7.10
N LEU A 201 -10.64 9.80 7.93
CA LEU A 201 -9.89 10.30 9.09
C LEU A 201 -8.74 11.23 8.63
N GLY A 202 -8.14 10.98 7.47
CA GLY A 202 -7.17 11.88 6.84
C GLY A 202 -7.75 13.25 6.50
N PHE A 203 -9.02 13.32 6.07
CA PHE A 203 -9.70 14.59 5.80
C PHE A 203 -9.93 15.37 7.10
N HIS A 204 -10.40 14.68 8.14
CA HIS A 204 -10.59 15.27 9.47
C HIS A 204 -9.28 15.75 10.11
N TYR A 205 -8.14 15.13 9.77
CA TYR A 205 -6.83 15.64 10.15
C TYR A 205 -6.54 16.98 9.47
N VAL A 206 -6.66 17.05 8.13
CA VAL A 206 -6.35 18.26 7.35
C VAL A 206 -7.24 19.44 7.73
N GLU A 207 -8.52 19.19 8.02
CA GLU A 207 -9.46 20.23 8.43
C GLU A 207 -9.34 20.64 9.90
N GLY A 208 -8.38 20.07 10.62
CA GLY A 208 -8.04 20.49 11.97
C GLY A 208 -8.84 19.82 13.08
N ARG A 209 -9.82 18.95 12.81
CA ARG A 209 -10.51 18.21 13.89
C ARG A 209 -9.57 17.25 14.61
N LEU A 210 -8.98 16.30 13.88
CA LEU A 210 -7.91 15.45 14.40
C LEU A 210 -6.57 16.21 14.41
N GLY A 211 -6.40 17.13 13.47
CA GLY A 211 -5.19 17.94 13.32
C GLY A 211 -4.89 18.83 14.53
N SER A 212 -5.90 19.29 15.27
CA SER A 212 -5.73 20.20 16.41
C SER A 212 -5.79 19.52 17.79
N LEU A 213 -5.95 18.18 17.83
CA LEU A 213 -6.00 17.46 19.10
C LEU A 213 -4.74 17.72 19.93
N ARG A 214 -4.95 18.07 21.20
CA ARG A 214 -3.87 18.13 22.18
C ARG A 214 -3.30 16.73 22.42
N PRO A 215 -2.03 16.58 22.83
CA PRO A 215 -1.40 15.27 23.04
C PRO A 215 -2.21 14.33 23.93
N HIS A 216 -2.84 14.86 24.99
CA HIS A 216 -3.69 14.06 25.87
C HIS A 216 -4.94 13.53 25.17
N GLY A 217 -5.66 14.37 24.41
CA GLY A 217 -6.83 13.92 23.63
C GLY A 217 -6.46 12.90 22.55
N ALA A 218 -5.30 13.07 21.91
CA ALA A 218 -4.79 12.11 20.96
C ALA A 218 -4.39 10.76 21.63
N ALA A 219 -3.83 10.81 22.83
CA ALA A 219 -3.55 9.61 23.62
C ALA A 219 -4.82 8.89 24.07
N LEU A 220 -5.86 9.62 24.48
CA LEU A 220 -7.18 9.03 24.78
C LEU A 220 -7.79 8.37 23.54
N LEU A 221 -7.67 8.99 22.37
CA LEU A 221 -8.09 8.39 21.11
C LEU A 221 -7.31 7.09 20.80
N ALA A 222 -6.00 7.08 21.10
CA ALA A 222 -5.16 5.91 20.94
C ALA A 222 -5.65 4.75 21.82
N VAL A 223 -5.84 5.03 23.12
CA VAL A 223 -6.34 4.05 24.10
C VAL A 223 -7.73 3.55 23.72
N ALA A 224 -8.63 4.43 23.30
CA ALA A 224 -9.97 4.04 22.87
C ALA A 224 -9.93 3.12 21.63
N GLY A 225 -9.15 3.48 20.61
CA GLY A 225 -9.04 2.68 19.38
C GLY A 225 -8.43 1.30 19.62
N PHE A 226 -7.32 1.22 20.37
CA PHE A 226 -6.72 -0.07 20.74
C PHE A 226 -7.60 -0.86 21.72
N GLY A 227 -8.33 -0.19 22.62
CA GLY A 227 -9.27 -0.81 23.54
C GLY A 227 -10.45 -1.46 22.81
N VAL A 228 -11.04 -0.77 21.82
CA VAL A 228 -12.10 -1.34 20.97
C VAL A 228 -11.54 -2.49 20.13
N THR A 229 -10.32 -2.36 19.59
CA THR A 229 -9.63 -3.45 18.88
C THR A 229 -9.49 -4.69 19.79
N ALA A 230 -9.06 -4.49 21.03
CA ALA A 230 -8.93 -5.56 22.01
C ALA A 230 -10.27 -6.20 22.36
N ALA A 231 -11.33 -5.41 22.55
CA ALA A 231 -12.67 -5.92 22.81
C ALA A 231 -13.19 -6.76 21.63
N LEU A 232 -13.01 -6.28 20.39
CA LEU A 232 -13.42 -7.02 19.20
C LEU A 232 -12.63 -8.32 19.01
N VAL A 233 -11.33 -8.32 19.31
CA VAL A 233 -10.51 -9.55 19.27
C VAL A 233 -10.90 -10.52 20.39
N ALA A 234 -11.19 -10.02 21.60
CA ALA A 234 -11.47 -10.86 22.76
C ALA A 234 -12.88 -11.47 22.72
N PHE A 235 -13.87 -10.73 22.23
CA PHE A 235 -15.29 -11.12 22.28
C PHE A 235 -15.92 -11.32 20.90
N GLY A 236 -15.23 -10.94 19.82
CA GLY A 236 -15.71 -11.07 18.45
C GLY A 236 -14.99 -12.16 17.66
N PRO A 237 -15.43 -12.40 16.41
CA PRO A 237 -14.89 -13.45 15.53
C PRO A 237 -13.53 -13.07 14.89
N TYR A 238 -12.78 -12.16 15.50
CA TYR A 238 -11.61 -11.54 14.89
C TYR A 238 -10.29 -12.10 15.43
N PRO A 239 -9.34 -12.49 14.58
CA PRO A 239 -8.08 -13.03 15.03
C PRO A 239 -7.22 -11.97 15.73
N MET A 240 -6.38 -12.40 16.68
CA MET A 240 -5.44 -11.51 17.40
C MET A 240 -4.41 -10.89 16.46
N SER A 241 -4.03 -11.58 15.38
CA SER A 241 -3.12 -11.01 14.38
C SER A 241 -3.87 -10.05 13.47
N MET A 242 -3.30 -8.86 13.29
CA MET A 242 -3.79 -7.84 12.35
C MET A 242 -3.28 -8.08 10.93
N ILE A 243 -2.55 -9.16 10.67
CA ILE A 243 -2.10 -9.59 9.33
C ILE A 243 -2.52 -11.04 9.07
N GLY A 244 -2.37 -11.50 7.82
CA GLY A 244 -2.59 -12.92 7.49
C GLY A 244 -1.54 -13.82 8.13
N MET A 245 -2.00 -14.92 8.73
CA MET A 245 -1.14 -15.92 9.37
C MET A 245 -1.26 -17.25 8.62
N PRO A 246 -0.15 -18.01 8.43
CA PRO A 246 -0.22 -19.34 7.85
C PRO A 246 -1.19 -20.24 8.61
N GLY A 247 -2.09 -20.92 7.89
CA GLY A 247 -3.06 -21.85 8.47
C GLY A 247 -4.27 -21.22 9.19
N ALA A 248 -4.34 -19.90 9.32
CA ALA A 248 -5.50 -19.24 9.92
C ALA A 248 -6.67 -19.16 8.93
N ALA A 249 -7.86 -19.58 9.37
CA ALA A 249 -9.07 -19.55 8.54
C ALA A 249 -9.55 -18.11 8.22
N VAL A 250 -9.29 -17.16 9.11
CA VAL A 250 -9.68 -15.75 8.98
C VAL A 250 -8.44 -14.88 9.08
N SER A 251 -8.35 -13.88 8.20
CA SER A 251 -7.31 -12.84 8.23
C SER A 251 -7.97 -11.48 8.40
N ASN A 252 -7.39 -10.64 9.26
CA ASN A 252 -7.90 -9.27 9.40
C ASN A 252 -7.68 -8.41 8.14
N MET A 253 -6.78 -8.83 7.23
CA MET A 253 -6.34 -8.08 6.06
C MET A 253 -6.82 -8.65 4.72
N SER A 254 -7.37 -9.86 4.71
CA SER A 254 -7.71 -10.56 3.47
C SER A 254 -8.96 -11.44 3.65
N PRO A 255 -10.16 -10.91 3.36
CA PRO A 255 -10.45 -9.50 3.11
C PRO A 255 -10.44 -8.63 4.40
N PRO A 256 -10.25 -7.30 4.29
CA PRO A 256 -10.22 -6.39 5.44
C PRO A 256 -11.44 -6.53 6.36
N THR A 257 -11.23 -6.37 7.67
CA THR A 257 -12.28 -6.44 8.69
C THR A 257 -12.54 -5.07 9.28
N VAL A 258 -13.70 -4.87 9.91
CA VAL A 258 -14.02 -3.62 10.59
C VAL A 258 -13.08 -3.33 11.76
N VAL A 259 -12.42 -4.34 12.35
CA VAL A 259 -11.40 -4.18 13.40
C VAL A 259 -10.26 -3.27 12.94
N LEU A 260 -9.93 -3.27 11.65
CA LEU A 260 -8.89 -2.39 11.14
C LEU A 260 -9.26 -0.91 11.24
N VAL A 261 -10.55 -0.55 11.35
CA VAL A 261 -10.98 0.82 11.60
C VAL A 261 -10.65 1.24 13.02
N SER A 262 -10.95 0.42 14.04
CA SER A 262 -10.57 0.73 15.43
C SER A 262 -9.06 0.71 15.62
N LEU A 263 -8.36 -0.19 14.92
CA LEU A 263 -6.90 -0.22 14.87
C LEU A 263 -6.35 1.09 14.29
N ALA A 264 -6.94 1.58 13.19
CA ALA A 264 -6.58 2.85 12.59
C ALA A 264 -6.73 4.00 13.58
N VAL A 265 -7.85 4.07 14.29
CA VAL A 265 -8.11 5.10 15.31
C VAL A 265 -7.04 5.06 16.40
N GLY A 266 -6.69 3.85 16.87
CA GLY A 266 -5.63 3.62 17.85
C GLY A 266 -4.27 4.14 17.37
N GLN A 267 -3.86 3.70 16.18
CA GLN A 267 -2.60 4.08 15.56
C GLN A 267 -2.53 5.58 15.25
N ILE A 268 -3.59 6.18 14.70
CA ILE A 268 -3.68 7.60 14.38
C ILE A 268 -3.59 8.43 15.66
N GLY A 269 -4.32 8.06 16.71
CA GLY A 269 -4.23 8.70 18.02
C GLY A 269 -2.80 8.68 18.56
N LEU A 270 -2.13 7.53 18.47
CA LEU A 270 -0.74 7.35 18.90
C LEU A 270 0.23 8.26 18.12
N VAL A 271 0.19 8.24 16.78
CA VAL A 271 1.10 9.07 15.98
C VAL A 271 0.81 10.56 16.15
N VAL A 272 -0.46 10.97 16.29
CA VAL A 272 -0.82 12.37 16.56
C VAL A 272 -0.34 12.81 17.95
N ALA A 273 -0.42 11.96 18.97
CA ALA A 273 0.14 12.25 20.30
C ALA A 273 1.66 12.45 20.25
N LEU A 274 2.34 11.72 19.36
CA LEU A 274 3.79 11.82 19.13
C LEU A 274 4.19 12.89 18.11
N ARG A 275 3.25 13.67 17.55
CA ARG A 275 3.49 14.60 16.44
C ARG A 275 4.69 15.52 16.69
N SER A 276 4.75 16.18 17.83
CA SER A 276 5.84 17.14 18.12
C SER A 276 7.21 16.48 18.10
N ARG A 277 7.32 15.25 18.62
CA ARG A 277 8.57 14.48 18.63
C ARG A 277 8.96 14.03 17.22
N LEU A 278 7.98 13.53 16.46
CA LEU A 278 8.16 13.10 15.08
C LEU A 278 8.60 14.27 14.18
N CYS A 279 7.97 15.43 14.31
CA CYS A 279 8.35 16.63 13.58
C CYS A 279 9.73 17.17 14.00
N ALA A 280 10.07 17.13 15.30
CA ALA A 280 11.39 17.53 15.78
C ALA A 280 12.50 16.61 15.22
N LEU A 281 12.25 15.31 15.14
CA LEU A 281 13.16 14.36 14.49
C LEU A 281 13.33 14.69 13.00
N ALA A 282 12.22 14.95 12.29
CA ALA A 282 12.21 15.30 10.88
C ALA A 282 12.88 16.65 10.56
N ALA A 283 12.95 17.56 11.52
CA ALA A 283 13.65 18.82 11.39
C ALA A 283 15.18 18.66 11.35
N ARG A 284 15.73 17.51 11.78
CA ARG A 284 17.16 17.22 11.64
C ARG A 284 17.54 17.13 10.14
N PRO A 285 18.65 17.74 9.69
CA PRO A 285 18.99 17.80 8.26
C PRO A 285 19.01 16.43 7.56
N THR A 286 19.59 15.42 8.21
CA THR A 286 19.71 14.06 7.70
C THR A 286 18.35 13.36 7.60
N ALA A 287 17.54 13.42 8.66
CA ALA A 287 16.20 12.85 8.68
C ALA A 287 15.29 13.54 7.64
N GLY A 288 15.30 14.88 7.58
CA GLY A 288 14.56 15.63 6.58
C GLY A 288 14.97 15.30 5.15
N ALA A 289 16.27 15.14 4.88
CA ALA A 289 16.77 14.72 3.57
C ALA A 289 16.30 13.30 3.21
N ALA A 290 16.39 12.36 4.15
CA ALA A 290 15.90 10.98 3.97
C ALA A 290 14.39 10.95 3.67
N LEU A 291 13.59 11.69 4.43
CA LEU A 291 12.13 11.79 4.22
C LEU A 291 11.79 12.34 2.82
N ARG A 292 12.51 13.37 2.38
CA ARG A 292 12.33 13.93 1.02
C ARG A 292 12.73 12.92 -0.05
N TRP A 293 13.84 12.22 0.15
CA TRP A 293 14.35 11.22 -0.79
C TRP A 293 13.41 10.02 -0.95
N ILE A 294 12.92 9.46 0.18
CA ILE A 294 11.94 8.37 0.22
C ILE A 294 10.62 8.85 -0.38
N GLY A 295 10.12 10.01 0.05
CA GLY A 295 8.82 10.53 -0.40
C GLY A 295 8.74 10.78 -1.91
N ALA A 296 9.87 11.11 -2.55
CA ALA A 296 9.97 11.29 -4.00
C ALA A 296 10.02 9.97 -4.79
N ARG A 297 10.24 8.84 -4.12
CA ARG A 297 10.39 7.50 -4.70
C ARG A 297 9.45 6.48 -4.04
N PHE A 298 8.36 6.97 -3.45
CA PHE A 298 7.51 6.14 -2.61
C PHE A 298 6.96 4.94 -3.39
N MET A 299 6.49 5.15 -4.62
CA MET A 299 5.93 4.08 -5.44
C MET A 299 7.01 3.10 -5.89
N THR A 300 8.20 3.57 -6.27
CA THR A 300 9.30 2.70 -6.69
C THR A 300 9.80 1.88 -5.51
N VAL A 301 10.01 2.49 -4.35
CA VAL A 301 10.36 1.78 -3.11
C VAL A 301 9.32 0.71 -2.79
N TYR A 302 8.04 1.08 -2.87
CA TYR A 302 6.93 0.16 -2.65
C TYR A 302 6.91 -1.02 -3.63
N LEU A 303 7.09 -0.79 -4.93
CA LEU A 303 6.99 -1.85 -5.93
C LEU A 303 8.21 -2.79 -5.92
N TRP A 304 9.39 -2.30 -5.55
CA TRP A 304 10.65 -3.02 -5.71
C TRP A 304 11.22 -3.64 -4.43
N HIS A 305 10.66 -3.35 -3.24
CA HIS A 305 11.18 -3.92 -1.99
C HIS A 305 11.04 -5.45 -1.90
N MET A 306 9.95 -6.04 -2.39
CA MET A 306 9.81 -7.51 -2.42
C MET A 306 10.62 -8.16 -3.53
N PRO A 307 10.70 -7.63 -4.76
CA PRO A 307 11.69 -8.08 -5.73
C PRO A 307 13.12 -8.08 -5.18
N ALA A 308 13.51 -7.08 -4.38
CA ALA A 308 14.81 -7.08 -3.70
C ALA A 308 14.97 -8.26 -2.73
N LEU A 309 13.94 -8.56 -1.94
CA LEU A 309 13.92 -9.74 -1.06
C LEU A 309 14.00 -11.04 -1.87
N VAL A 310 13.24 -11.15 -2.97
CA VAL A 310 13.23 -12.33 -3.85
C VAL A 310 14.62 -12.59 -4.42
N VAL A 311 15.35 -11.55 -4.85
CA VAL A 311 16.72 -11.68 -5.34
C VAL A 311 17.64 -12.18 -4.24
N VAL A 312 17.60 -11.58 -3.05
CA VAL A 312 18.46 -11.99 -1.93
C VAL A 312 18.13 -13.41 -1.47
N ALA A 313 16.86 -13.77 -1.36
CA ALA A 313 16.41 -15.12 -1.01
C ALA A 313 16.79 -16.14 -2.10
N GLY A 314 16.62 -15.80 -3.37
CA GLY A 314 17.03 -16.66 -4.48
C GLY A 314 18.53 -16.96 -4.47
N ILE A 315 19.36 -15.96 -4.21
CA ILE A 315 20.82 -16.14 -4.14
C ILE A 315 21.22 -16.91 -2.86
N SER A 316 20.79 -16.43 -1.69
CA SER A 316 21.24 -16.98 -0.41
C SER A 316 20.58 -18.32 -0.07
N VAL A 317 19.26 -18.39 -0.10
CA VAL A 317 18.50 -19.55 0.36
C VAL A 317 18.50 -20.64 -0.71
N VAL A 318 18.14 -20.31 -1.95
CA VAL A 318 18.08 -21.30 -3.03
C VAL A 318 19.46 -21.60 -3.61
N GLY A 319 20.29 -20.57 -3.84
CA GLY A 319 21.62 -20.73 -4.43
C GLY A 319 22.68 -21.28 -3.48
N PHE A 320 22.77 -20.75 -2.26
CA PHE A 320 23.77 -21.17 -1.26
C PHE A 320 23.24 -22.10 -0.17
N GLY A 321 21.95 -22.47 -0.20
CA GLY A 321 21.36 -23.34 0.82
C GLY A 321 21.23 -22.69 2.21
N TYR A 322 21.24 -21.36 2.31
CA TYR A 322 21.08 -20.67 3.57
C TYR A 322 19.69 -20.91 4.17
N ALA A 323 19.62 -21.40 5.40
CA ALA A 323 18.39 -21.43 6.18
C ALA A 323 18.34 -20.23 7.13
N THR A 324 17.25 -19.47 7.10
CA THR A 324 17.05 -18.37 8.04
C THR A 324 17.00 -18.93 9.47
N PRO A 325 17.72 -18.34 10.44
CA PRO A 325 17.67 -18.78 11.83
C PRO A 325 16.25 -18.69 12.41
N ALA A 326 15.98 -19.52 13.42
CA ALA A 326 14.70 -19.51 14.11
C ALA A 326 14.41 -18.10 14.70
N PRO A 327 13.22 -17.52 14.44
CA PRO A 327 12.83 -16.21 14.94
C PRO A 327 13.02 -16.06 16.46
N GLY A 328 13.45 -14.87 16.89
CA GLY A 328 13.66 -14.57 18.31
C GLY A 328 14.95 -15.13 18.93
N THR A 329 15.71 -15.96 18.21
CA THR A 329 17.03 -16.41 18.68
C THR A 329 18.11 -15.34 18.51
N LEU A 330 19.20 -15.43 19.27
CA LEU A 330 20.37 -14.54 19.11
C LEU A 330 20.96 -14.59 17.69
N ARG A 331 20.93 -15.77 17.05
CA ARG A 331 21.38 -15.94 15.66
C ARG A 331 20.49 -15.17 14.69
N TRP A 332 19.16 -15.20 14.89
CA TRP A 332 18.23 -14.41 14.06
C TRP A 332 18.45 -12.91 14.24
N LEU A 333 18.64 -12.44 15.48
CA LEU A 333 18.94 -11.04 15.76
C LEU A 333 20.28 -10.59 15.14
N ALA A 334 21.32 -11.43 15.17
CA ALA A 334 22.60 -11.13 14.54
C ALA A 334 22.53 -11.16 13.00
N ALA A 335 21.69 -12.04 12.43
CA ALA A 335 21.50 -12.13 10.98
C ALA A 335 20.65 -10.98 10.42
N ALA A 336 19.70 -10.44 11.19
CA ALA A 336 18.76 -9.42 10.73
C ALA A 336 19.44 -8.17 10.14
N PRO A 337 20.46 -7.53 10.75
CA PRO A 337 21.15 -6.39 10.15
C PRO A 337 21.82 -6.72 8.82
N VAL A 338 22.44 -7.91 8.70
CA VAL A 338 23.09 -8.36 7.46
C VAL A 338 22.05 -8.59 6.37
N TRP A 339 20.93 -9.22 6.72
CA TRP A 339 19.82 -9.45 5.82
C TRP A 339 19.21 -8.14 5.31
N LEU A 340 18.91 -7.20 6.21
CA LEU A 340 18.41 -5.86 5.87
C LEU A 340 19.40 -5.07 5.00
N ALA A 341 20.70 -5.21 5.25
CA ALA A 341 21.74 -4.54 4.46
C ALA A 341 21.81 -5.14 3.04
N ALA A 342 21.75 -6.47 2.90
CA ALA A 342 21.74 -7.14 1.61
C ALA A 342 20.51 -6.76 0.76
N THR A 343 19.31 -6.84 1.34
CA THR A 343 18.08 -6.44 0.65
C THR A 343 18.06 -4.93 0.36
N GLY A 344 18.58 -4.10 1.27
CA GLY A 344 18.75 -2.67 1.09
C GLY A 344 19.69 -2.30 -0.06
N LEU A 345 20.78 -3.05 -0.23
CA LEU A 345 21.72 -2.88 -1.33
C LEU A 345 21.04 -3.21 -2.67
N VAL A 346 20.36 -4.35 -2.77
CA VAL A 346 19.63 -4.75 -3.98
C VAL A 346 18.53 -3.73 -4.30
N LEU A 347 17.75 -3.32 -3.30
CA LEU A 347 16.73 -2.28 -3.47
C LEU A 347 17.36 -0.99 -4.00
N SER A 348 18.50 -0.57 -3.45
CA SER A 348 19.19 0.65 -3.90
C SER A 348 19.59 0.58 -5.38
N VAL A 349 20.01 -0.59 -5.87
CA VAL A 349 20.29 -0.81 -7.30
C VAL A 349 19.01 -0.71 -8.12
N LEU A 350 17.94 -1.39 -7.70
CA LEU A 350 16.64 -1.34 -8.39
C LEU A 350 16.07 0.09 -8.46
N LEU A 351 16.21 0.87 -7.39
CA LEU A 351 15.80 2.28 -7.36
C LEU A 351 16.59 3.15 -8.35
N ARG A 352 17.88 2.86 -8.60
CA ARG A 352 18.67 3.57 -9.62
C ARG A 352 18.20 3.21 -11.03
N LEU A 353 17.84 1.95 -11.27
CA LEU A 353 17.40 1.47 -12.58
C LEU A 353 15.99 1.96 -12.95
N PHE A 354 15.06 1.90 -11.98
CA PHE A 354 13.63 2.09 -12.21
C PHE A 354 13.07 3.39 -11.62
N GLY A 355 13.79 4.09 -10.74
CA GLY A 355 13.30 5.33 -10.12
C GLY A 355 12.97 6.45 -11.12
N ARG A 356 13.58 6.43 -12.31
CA ARG A 356 13.30 7.39 -13.40
C ARG A 356 11.83 7.38 -13.87
N PHE A 357 11.12 6.25 -13.73
CA PHE A 357 9.72 6.13 -14.13
C PHE A 357 8.77 6.85 -13.17
N GLU A 358 9.18 7.07 -11.92
CA GLU A 358 8.43 7.86 -10.94
C GLU A 358 8.87 9.33 -10.91
N THR A 359 10.18 9.60 -11.05
CA THR A 359 10.74 10.95 -10.87
C THR A 359 10.64 11.84 -12.10
N ARG A 360 10.50 11.27 -13.31
CA ARG A 360 10.20 12.07 -14.51
C ARG A 360 8.77 12.59 -14.39
N GLY A 361 8.61 13.91 -14.41
CA GLY A 361 7.30 14.55 -14.28
C GLY A 361 6.38 14.18 -15.43
N HIS A 362 5.46 13.25 -15.19
CA HIS A 362 4.37 12.98 -16.13
C HIS A 362 3.30 14.06 -15.91
N SER A 363 3.43 15.17 -16.65
CA SER A 363 2.37 16.17 -16.76
C SER A 363 1.32 15.62 -17.71
N ALA A 364 0.33 14.92 -17.16
CA ALA A 364 -0.89 14.63 -17.89
C ALA A 364 -1.82 15.84 -17.72
N GLU A 365 -1.89 16.71 -18.74
CA GLU A 365 -3.08 17.56 -18.90
C GLU A 365 -4.26 16.63 -19.20
N ALA A 366 -5.40 16.80 -18.53
CA ALA A 366 -6.56 15.94 -18.79
C ALA A 366 -7.21 16.29 -20.14
N ILE A 367 -6.65 15.72 -21.20
CA ILE A 367 -7.27 15.67 -22.52
C ILE A 367 -8.45 14.67 -22.51
N ALA A 368 -8.43 13.71 -21.57
CA ALA A 368 -9.46 12.68 -21.41
C ALA A 368 -10.74 13.19 -20.73
N SER A 369 -11.89 12.67 -21.18
CA SER A 369 -13.20 12.91 -20.54
C SER A 369 -13.31 12.19 -19.19
N THR A 370 -14.20 12.64 -18.31
CA THR A 370 -14.42 12.04 -16.99
C THR A 370 -14.73 10.54 -17.08
N HIS A 371 -15.59 10.13 -18.02
CA HIS A 371 -15.94 8.72 -18.23
C HIS A 371 -14.72 7.87 -18.61
N ARG A 372 -13.82 8.40 -19.47
CA ARG A 372 -12.57 7.72 -19.82
C ARG A 372 -11.64 7.57 -18.62
N LEU A 373 -11.56 8.58 -17.74
CA LEU A 373 -10.76 8.49 -16.52
C LEU A 373 -11.34 7.53 -15.49
N ILE A 374 -12.67 7.45 -15.37
CA ILE A 374 -13.34 6.44 -14.54
C ILE A 374 -13.03 5.04 -15.07
N ALA A 375 -13.22 4.81 -16.38
CA ALA A 375 -12.88 3.54 -17.01
C ALA A 375 -11.40 3.17 -16.83
N ALA A 376 -10.49 4.14 -17.01
CA ALA A 376 -9.07 3.94 -16.78
C ALA A 376 -8.77 3.50 -15.34
N ALA A 377 -9.36 4.16 -14.34
CA ALA A 377 -9.20 3.80 -12.94
C ALA A 377 -9.73 2.40 -12.65
N LEU A 378 -10.92 2.06 -13.13
CA LEU A 378 -11.57 0.77 -12.88
C LEU A 378 -10.82 -0.39 -13.56
N LEU A 379 -10.41 -0.22 -14.83
CA LEU A 379 -9.60 -1.23 -15.54
C LEU A 379 -8.27 -1.44 -14.83
N SER A 380 -7.59 -0.37 -14.44
CA SER A 380 -6.30 -0.46 -13.75
C SER A 380 -6.43 -1.09 -12.37
N ALA A 381 -7.44 -0.72 -11.59
CA ALA A 381 -7.72 -1.34 -10.31
C ALA A 381 -8.03 -2.83 -10.47
N THR A 382 -8.82 -3.21 -11.49
CA THR A 382 -9.13 -4.61 -11.81
C THR A 382 -7.87 -5.38 -12.18
N GLY A 383 -7.01 -4.84 -13.05
CA GLY A 383 -5.75 -5.47 -13.40
C GLY A 383 -4.81 -5.64 -12.20
N LEU A 384 -4.68 -4.62 -11.36
CA LEU A 384 -3.87 -4.68 -10.13
C LEU A 384 -4.41 -5.71 -9.13
N LEU A 385 -5.72 -5.75 -8.91
CA LEU A 385 -6.36 -6.70 -8.01
C LEU A 385 -6.32 -8.12 -8.57
N GLY A 386 -6.42 -8.29 -9.89
CA GLY A 386 -6.26 -9.57 -10.57
C GLY A 386 -4.85 -10.13 -10.40
N LEU A 387 -3.82 -9.32 -10.62
CA LEU A 387 -2.43 -9.70 -10.31
C LEU A 387 -2.21 -9.97 -8.82
N ALA A 388 -2.90 -9.23 -7.94
CA ALA A 388 -2.83 -9.48 -6.51
C ALA A 388 -3.45 -10.82 -6.08
N ALA A 389 -4.53 -11.23 -6.75
CA ALA A 389 -5.21 -12.49 -6.46
C ALA A 389 -4.54 -13.71 -7.12
N ARG A 390 -3.95 -13.52 -8.32
CA ARG A 390 -3.44 -14.63 -9.15
C ARG A 390 -1.91 -14.69 -9.25
N GLY A 391 -1.20 -13.64 -8.86
CA GLY A 391 0.25 -13.53 -9.00
C GLY A 391 0.71 -13.31 -10.44
N PHE A 392 2.01 -13.44 -10.65
CA PHE A 392 2.67 -13.38 -11.96
C PHE A 392 2.92 -14.76 -12.59
N THR A 393 2.17 -15.77 -12.19
CA THR A 393 2.36 -17.17 -12.61
C THR A 393 1.25 -17.62 -13.54
N THR A 394 1.59 -18.38 -14.57
CA THR A 394 0.61 -19.10 -15.38
C THR A 394 0.42 -20.50 -14.77
N PRO A 395 -0.81 -20.97 -14.51
CA PRO A 395 -1.05 -22.34 -14.09
C PRO A 395 -0.44 -23.34 -15.08
N ALA A 396 0.04 -24.49 -14.60
CA ALA A 396 0.70 -25.50 -15.44
C ALA A 396 -0.20 -26.00 -16.59
N ASP A 397 -1.50 -26.14 -16.33
CA ASP A 397 -2.52 -26.55 -17.30
C ASP A 397 -3.29 -25.36 -17.90
N GLY A 398 -2.86 -24.13 -17.58
CA GLY A 398 -3.53 -22.90 -17.96
C GLY A 398 -3.09 -22.37 -19.32
N THR A 399 -3.97 -21.64 -19.98
CA THR A 399 -3.64 -20.88 -21.18
C THR A 399 -2.89 -19.59 -20.82
N VAL A 400 -2.35 -18.91 -21.83
CA VAL A 400 -1.78 -17.57 -21.66
C VAL A 400 -2.78 -16.56 -21.06
N LEU A 401 -4.09 -16.79 -21.26
CA LEU A 401 -5.17 -15.98 -20.69
C LEU A 401 -5.45 -16.29 -19.22
N ASP A 402 -5.01 -17.44 -18.71
CA ASP A 402 -5.09 -17.78 -17.29
C ASP A 402 -3.90 -17.22 -16.49
N GLY A 403 -2.89 -16.71 -17.20
CA GLY A 403 -1.69 -16.09 -16.62
C GLY A 403 -1.82 -14.58 -16.35
N PRO A 404 -0.70 -13.89 -16.12
CA PRO A 404 -0.68 -12.47 -15.78
C PRO A 404 -1.06 -11.51 -16.92
N LEU A 405 -1.06 -11.97 -18.18
CA LEU A 405 -1.18 -11.09 -19.34
C LEU A 405 -2.49 -10.29 -19.40
N PRO A 406 -3.70 -10.87 -19.22
CA PRO A 406 -4.93 -10.08 -19.26
C PRO A 406 -4.95 -8.98 -18.22
N TRP A 407 -4.45 -9.25 -17.02
CA TRP A 407 -4.38 -8.27 -15.95
C TRP A 407 -3.40 -7.13 -16.25
N VAL A 408 -2.24 -7.44 -16.85
CA VAL A 408 -1.29 -6.43 -17.33
C VAL A 408 -1.87 -5.61 -18.47
N LEU A 409 -2.62 -6.24 -19.40
CA LEU A 409 -3.30 -5.54 -20.48
C LEU A 409 -4.34 -4.55 -19.93
N LEU A 410 -5.11 -4.91 -18.90
CA LEU A 410 -6.05 -3.97 -18.25
C LEU A 410 -5.33 -2.75 -17.66
N ILE A 411 -4.16 -2.94 -17.04
CA ILE A 411 -3.33 -1.84 -16.52
C ILE A 411 -2.81 -0.96 -17.66
N LEU A 412 -2.29 -1.57 -18.73
CA LEU A 412 -1.80 -0.86 -19.91
C LEU A 412 -2.91 -0.05 -20.58
N THR A 413 -4.08 -0.65 -20.80
CA THR A 413 -5.25 0.04 -21.34
C THR A 413 -5.65 1.22 -20.45
N GLY A 414 -5.63 1.04 -19.12
CA GLY A 414 -5.86 2.12 -18.18
C GLY A 414 -4.89 3.30 -18.35
N VAL A 415 -3.59 3.03 -18.45
CA VAL A 415 -2.56 4.05 -18.70
C VAL A 415 -2.75 4.74 -20.06
N LEU A 416 -3.08 3.99 -21.11
CA LEU A 416 -3.34 4.55 -22.43
C LEU A 416 -4.58 5.46 -22.44
N LEU A 417 -5.61 5.10 -21.68
CA LEU A 417 -6.81 5.91 -21.53
C LEU A 417 -6.56 7.22 -20.75
N THR A 418 -5.56 7.28 -19.86
CA THR A 418 -5.18 8.53 -19.17
C THR A 418 -4.25 9.43 -19.97
N THR A 419 -3.44 8.85 -20.87
CA THR A 419 -2.39 9.56 -21.62
C THR A 419 -2.73 9.85 -23.09
N GLY A 420 -3.74 9.17 -23.65
CA GLY A 420 -4.08 9.26 -25.06
C GLY A 420 -4.68 10.59 -25.49
N ARG A 421 -3.97 11.33 -26.35
CA ARG A 421 -4.52 12.41 -27.18
C ARG A 421 -5.68 11.86 -28.02
N THR A 422 -6.82 12.55 -28.01
CA THR A 422 -7.95 12.19 -28.87
C THR A 422 -7.56 12.49 -30.33
N ALA A 423 -7.76 11.54 -31.25
CA ALA A 423 -7.38 11.66 -32.68
C ALA A 423 -7.87 12.96 -33.37
N ARG A 424 -8.95 13.58 -32.85
CA ARG A 424 -9.46 14.89 -33.30
C ARG A 424 -8.46 16.05 -33.17
N GLN A 425 -7.41 15.95 -32.35
CA GLN A 425 -6.42 17.02 -32.16
C GLN A 425 -5.16 16.89 -33.01
N ILE A 426 -4.96 15.76 -33.70
CA ILE A 426 -3.85 15.63 -34.65
C ILE A 426 -4.21 16.43 -35.91
N GLY A 427 -5.45 16.27 -36.43
CA GLY A 427 -5.93 17.04 -37.57
C GLY A 427 -6.13 18.55 -37.32
N ALA A 428 -6.27 19.00 -36.06
CA ALA A 428 -6.47 20.42 -35.77
C ALA A 428 -5.16 21.23 -35.73
N ARG A 429 -3.99 20.58 -35.57
CA ARG A 429 -2.69 21.27 -35.66
C ARG A 429 -2.16 21.35 -37.08
N ASP A 430 -2.53 20.39 -37.94
CA ASP A 430 -2.13 20.39 -39.35
C ASP A 430 -2.96 21.37 -40.20
N VAL A 431 -4.10 21.86 -39.70
CA VAL A 431 -4.95 22.86 -40.40
C VAL A 431 -4.56 24.32 -40.08
N TYR A 432 -3.79 24.56 -39.01
CA TYR A 432 -3.32 25.92 -38.67
C TYR A 432 -1.90 26.25 -39.16
N TYR A 433 -1.22 25.28 -39.78
CA TYR A 433 0.12 25.43 -40.37
C TYR A 433 0.19 24.94 -41.83
N GLY A 434 -0.97 24.78 -42.49
CA GLY A 434 -1.08 24.43 -43.91
C GLY A 434 -1.30 25.65 -44.79
#